data_AF-A0A914FEM7-F1
#
_entry.id   AF-A0A914FEM7-F1
#
_cell.length_a   1.000
_cell.length_b   1.000
_cell.length_c   1.000
_cell.angle_alpha   90.00
_cell.angle_beta   90.00
_cell.angle_gamma   90.00
#
_symmetry.space_group_name_H-M   'P 1'
#
loop_
_entity.id
_entity.type
_entity.pdbx_description
1 polymer ?
#
loop_
_entity_poly.entity_id
_entity_poly.type
_entity_poly.pdbx_seq_one_letter_code
_entity_poly.pdbx_strand_id
1 'polypeptide(L)'
;MGLELDTGILLKGVKRVSIISLAGIILPGLLGSAVSYGMYEYLMEPERQKLTPFPSFLLFTFVAMAITAFPVLARILTEKKLLGTTVGLMTISAAAIDDICAWTLLALSISVINAGNPFTAAYVLLSITIFAIFLLVPIRIVLRK
;
A
#
# COMPACT_ATOMS: atom_id res chain seq x y z
N MET A 1 -10.35 -6.90 29.17
CA MET A 1 -8.94 -7.33 29.12
C MET A 1 -8.35 -6.88 27.77
N GLY A 2 -8.29 -5.60 27.41
CA GLY A 2 -8.04 -4.41 28.22
C GLY A 2 -6.72 -3.77 27.79
N LEU A 3 -6.54 -3.56 26.48
CA LEU A 3 -5.68 -2.57 25.82
C LEU A 3 -4.36 -2.12 26.51
N GLU A 4 -3.57 -3.01 27.07
CA GLU A 4 -2.15 -2.72 27.35
C GLU A 4 -1.33 -2.89 26.06
N LEU A 5 -1.65 -2.06 25.05
CA LEU A 5 -0.74 -1.83 23.94
C LEU A 5 0.31 -0.86 24.45
N ASP A 6 1.39 -1.39 25.01
CA ASP A 6 2.55 -0.60 25.40
C ASP A 6 3.10 0.09 24.14
N THR A 7 2.69 1.35 23.96
CA THR A 7 3.01 2.17 22.80
C THR A 7 4.53 2.33 22.63
N GLY A 8 5.30 2.15 23.71
CA GLY A 8 6.76 2.13 23.70
C GLY A 8 7.36 0.92 22.98
N ILE A 9 6.72 -0.25 23.06
CA ILE A 9 7.14 -1.47 22.34
C ILE A 9 6.75 -1.37 20.86
N LEU A 10 5.56 -0.84 20.57
CA LEU A 10 5.11 -0.56 19.20
C LEU A 10 6.07 0.40 18.48
N LEU A 11 6.42 1.53 19.08
CA LEU A 11 7.33 2.52 18.47
C LEU A 11 8.73 1.98 18.19
N LYS A 12 9.25 1.08 19.03
CA LYS A 12 10.54 0.40 18.79
C LYS A 12 10.45 -0.64 17.65
N GLY A 13 9.27 -1.24 17.44
CA GLY A 13 9.00 -2.21 16.38
C GLY A 13 8.64 -1.60 15.01
N VAL A 14 8.07 -0.39 14.99
CA VAL A 14 7.55 0.27 13.77
C VAL A 14 8.59 0.31 12.66
N LYS A 15 9.87 0.62 12.94
CA LYS A 15 10.91 0.66 11.89
C LYS A 15 11.07 -0.69 11.18
N ARG A 16 11.04 -1.80 11.93
CA ARG A 16 11.16 -3.16 11.36
C ARG A 16 9.91 -3.52 10.57
N VAL A 17 8.74 -3.22 11.14
CA VAL A 17 7.43 -3.46 10.50
C VAL A 17 7.32 -2.68 9.18
N SER A 18 7.72 -1.41 9.15
CA SER A 18 7.71 -0.59 7.94
C SER A 18 8.66 -1.11 6.87
N ILE A 19 9.83 -1.66 7.23
CA ILE A 19 10.75 -2.27 6.25
C ILE A 19 10.11 -3.51 5.63
N ILE A 20 9.46 -4.36 6.43
CA ILE A 20 8.77 -5.57 5.95
C ILE A 20 7.64 -5.19 4.99
N SER A 21 6.81 -4.23 5.39
CA SER A 21 5.73 -3.67 4.57
C SER A 21 6.24 -3.08 3.24
N LEU A 22 7.23 -2.17 3.30
CA LEU A 22 7.82 -1.56 2.10
C LEU A 22 8.45 -2.59 1.17
N ALA A 23 9.13 -3.60 1.70
CA ALA A 23 9.65 -4.69 0.89
C ALA A 23 8.52 -5.47 0.20
N GLY A 24 7.43 -5.74 0.93
CA GLY A 24 6.23 -6.41 0.42
C GLY A 24 5.46 -5.62 -0.64
N ILE A 25 5.60 -4.29 -0.68
CA ILE A 25 5.02 -3.43 -1.71
C ILE A 25 5.95 -3.26 -2.91
N ILE A 26 7.20 -2.85 -2.63
CA ILE A 26 8.15 -2.43 -3.66
C ILE A 26 8.60 -3.60 -4.52
N LEU A 27 8.93 -4.76 -3.91
CA LEU A 27 9.42 -5.91 -4.66
C LEU A 27 8.40 -6.43 -5.68
N PRO A 28 7.17 -6.81 -5.29
CA PRO A 28 6.20 -7.28 -6.26
C PRO A 28 5.70 -6.17 -7.20
N GLY A 29 5.62 -4.91 -6.74
CA GLY A 29 5.27 -3.78 -7.62
C GLY A 29 6.29 -3.57 -8.74
N LEU A 30 7.59 -3.61 -8.42
CA LEU A 30 8.66 -3.51 -9.42
C LEU A 30 8.69 -4.71 -10.36
N LEU A 31 8.53 -5.92 -9.85
CA LEU A 31 8.44 -7.13 -10.68
C LEU A 31 7.24 -7.06 -11.62
N GLY A 32 6.07 -6.62 -11.11
CA GLY A 32 4.88 -6.37 -11.91
C GLY A 32 5.11 -5.35 -13.02
N SER A 33 5.82 -4.27 -12.70
CA SER A 33 6.18 -3.23 -13.69
C SER A 33 7.12 -3.76 -14.76
N ALA A 34 8.11 -4.57 -14.39
CA ALA A 34 9.01 -5.21 -15.35
C ALA A 34 8.24 -6.14 -16.30
N VAL A 35 7.30 -6.92 -15.77
CA VAL A 35 6.41 -7.78 -16.58
C VAL A 35 5.47 -6.95 -17.45
N SER A 36 5.02 -5.79 -16.98
CA SER A 36 4.10 -4.90 -17.73
C SER A 36 4.71 -4.43 -19.05
N TYR A 37 6.03 -4.24 -19.12
CA TYR A 37 6.73 -3.89 -20.36
C TYR A 37 6.53 -4.97 -21.44
N GLY A 38 6.80 -6.24 -21.07
CA GLY A 38 6.60 -7.36 -21.99
C GLY A 38 5.13 -7.58 -22.35
N MET A 39 4.21 -7.41 -21.41
CA MET A 39 2.77 -7.51 -21.69
C MET A 39 2.30 -6.40 -22.65
N TYR A 40 2.78 -5.17 -22.47
CA TYR A 40 2.38 -4.04 -23.30
C TYR A 40 2.89 -4.17 -24.73
N GLU A 41 4.14 -4.59 -24.90
CA GLU A 41 4.77 -4.67 -26.22
C GLU A 41 4.34 -5.92 -27.02
N TYR A 42 4.19 -7.07 -26.35
CA TYR A 42 3.94 -8.34 -27.04
C TYR A 42 2.50 -8.86 -26.96
N LEU A 43 1.72 -8.49 -25.93
CA LEU A 43 0.36 -9.01 -25.73
C LEU A 43 -0.74 -7.97 -26.03
N MET A 44 -0.42 -6.67 -26.06
CA MET A 44 -1.41 -5.62 -26.23
C MET A 44 -1.58 -5.27 -27.71
N GLU A 45 -2.79 -5.42 -28.23
CA GLU A 45 -3.11 -5.08 -29.61
C GLU A 45 -2.85 -3.59 -29.91
N PRO A 46 -2.41 -3.24 -31.13
CA PRO A 46 -2.08 -1.86 -31.50
C PRO A 46 -3.22 -0.86 -31.29
N GLU A 47 -4.48 -1.30 -31.44
CA GLU A 47 -5.65 -0.45 -31.19
C GLU A 47 -5.80 -0.11 -29.70
N ARG A 48 -5.49 -1.05 -28.79
CA ARG A 48 -5.52 -0.82 -27.34
C ARG A 48 -4.34 0.02 -26.85
N GLN A 49 -3.18 -0.07 -27.49
CA GLN A 49 -2.03 0.79 -27.18
C GLN A 49 -2.31 2.28 -27.43
N LYS A 50 -3.22 2.61 -28.37
CA LYS A 50 -3.67 4.00 -28.59
C LYS A 50 -4.61 4.51 -27.51
N LEU A 51 -5.41 3.62 -26.91
CA LEU A 51 -6.39 3.96 -25.88
C LEU A 51 -5.74 4.05 -24.49
N THR A 52 -4.74 3.22 -24.21
CA THR A 52 -4.08 3.16 -22.91
C THR A 52 -2.59 3.44 -23.06
N PRO A 53 -2.13 4.66 -22.77
CA PRO A 53 -0.71 5.00 -22.79
C PRO A 53 0.10 4.09 -21.85
N PHE A 54 1.30 3.72 -22.27
CA PHE A 54 2.20 2.86 -21.49
C PHE A 54 2.40 3.32 -20.02
N PRO A 55 2.59 4.62 -19.70
CA PRO A 55 2.75 5.04 -18.31
C PRO A 55 1.54 4.72 -17.43
N SER A 56 0.32 4.83 -17.98
CA SER A 56 -0.92 4.48 -17.28
C SER A 56 -1.02 2.99 -17.04
N PHE A 57 -0.65 2.18 -18.03
CA PHE A 57 -0.61 0.72 -17.91
C PHE A 57 0.42 0.27 -16.87
N LEU A 58 1.65 0.78 -16.95
CA LEU A 58 2.74 0.49 -16.01
C LEU A 58 2.36 0.86 -14.57
N LEU A 59 1.83 2.08 -14.37
CA LEU A 59 1.41 2.53 -13.03
C LEU A 59 0.29 1.66 -12.47
N PHE A 60 -0.70 1.32 -13.29
CA PHE A 60 -1.80 0.45 -12.88
C PHE A 60 -1.29 -0.94 -12.49
N THR A 61 -0.41 -1.55 -13.30
CA THR A 61 0.17 -2.86 -13.01
C THR A 61 1.06 -2.84 -11.78
N PHE A 62 1.87 -1.79 -11.58
CA PHE A 62 2.66 -1.60 -10.36
C PHE A 62 1.76 -1.65 -9.12
N VAL A 63 0.71 -0.83 -9.12
CA VAL A 63 -0.22 -0.71 -7.98
C VAL A 63 -0.98 -2.01 -7.76
N ALA A 64 -1.47 -2.65 -8.83
CA ALA A 64 -2.20 -3.92 -8.73
C ALA A 64 -1.34 -5.03 -8.11
N MET A 65 -0.05 -5.10 -8.43
CA MET A 65 0.86 -6.12 -7.88
C MET A 65 1.40 -5.78 -6.49
N ALA A 66 1.38 -4.51 -6.10
CA ALA A 66 1.83 -4.03 -4.80
C ALA A 66 0.83 -4.29 -3.66
N ILE A 67 -0.47 -4.42 -3.97
CA ILE A 67 -1.54 -4.50 -2.97
C ILE A 67 -1.75 -5.94 -2.49
N THR A 68 -1.88 -6.13 -1.17
CA THR A 68 -2.16 -7.44 -0.55
C THR A 68 -3.51 -7.43 0.17
N ALA A 69 -4.16 -8.59 0.30
CA ALA A 69 -5.48 -8.71 0.91
C ALA A 69 -5.42 -8.93 2.43
N PHE A 70 -5.63 -7.85 3.19
CA PHE A 70 -5.66 -7.88 4.67
C PHE A 70 -6.58 -8.96 5.27
N PRO A 71 -7.84 -9.14 4.81
CA PRO A 71 -8.74 -10.13 5.42
C PRO A 71 -8.23 -11.57 5.29
N VAL A 72 -7.57 -11.88 4.18
CA VAL A 72 -7.00 -13.21 3.93
C VAL A 72 -5.83 -13.46 4.87
N LEU A 73 -4.95 -12.48 5.04
CA LEU A 73 -3.81 -12.58 5.95
C LEU A 73 -4.26 -12.74 7.41
N ALA A 74 -5.23 -11.94 7.87
CA ALA A 74 -5.78 -12.03 9.21
C ALA A 74 -6.40 -13.42 9.46
N ARG A 75 -7.10 -13.97 8.47
CA ARG A 75 -7.63 -15.33 8.52
C ARG A 75 -6.54 -16.39 8.62
N ILE A 76 -5.49 -16.31 7.79
CA ILE A 76 -4.35 -17.24 7.85
C ILE A 76 -3.70 -17.24 9.23
N LEU A 77 -3.46 -16.07 9.82
CA LEU A 77 -2.88 -15.96 11.17
C LEU A 77 -3.79 -16.55 12.25
N THR A 78 -5.10 -16.40 12.09
CA THR A 78 -6.10 -17.00 12.99
C THR A 78 -6.07 -18.52 12.89
N GLU A 79 -6.12 -19.06 11.66
CA GLU A 79 -6.09 -20.50 11.39
C GLU A 79 -4.79 -21.16 11.86
N LYS A 80 -3.66 -20.45 11.74
CA LYS A 80 -2.35 -20.91 12.24
C LYS A 80 -2.13 -20.65 13.74
N LYS A 81 -3.09 -20.08 14.46
CA LYS A 81 -2.99 -19.70 15.88
C LYS A 81 -1.79 -18.77 16.18
N LEU A 82 -1.40 -17.95 15.21
CA LEU A 82 -0.23 -17.06 15.30
C LEU A 82 -0.58 -15.66 15.79
N LEU A 83 -1.85 -15.28 15.86
CA LEU A 83 -2.30 -13.92 16.23
C LEU A 83 -1.70 -13.40 17.56
N GLY A 84 -1.53 -14.26 18.57
CA GLY A 84 -0.98 -13.89 19.87
C GLY A 84 0.56 -13.89 19.95
N THR A 85 1.25 -14.20 18.85
CA THR A 85 2.72 -14.28 18.81
C THR A 85 3.32 -12.94 18.38
N THR A 86 4.60 -12.70 18.71
CA THR A 86 5.33 -11.52 18.24
C THR A 86 5.35 -11.42 16.72
N VAL A 87 5.43 -12.56 16.01
CA VAL A 87 5.39 -12.61 14.55
C VAL A 87 4.00 -12.19 14.05
N GLY A 88 2.93 -12.73 14.63
CA GLY A 88 1.55 -12.35 14.28
C GLY A 88 1.28 -10.86 14.50
N LEU A 89 1.77 -10.29 15.61
CA LEU A 89 1.65 -8.85 15.88
C LEU A 89 2.41 -8.01 14.84
N MET A 90 3.64 -8.40 14.48
CA MET A 90 4.41 -7.72 13.44
C MET A 90 3.73 -7.82 12.07
N THR A 91 3.20 -8.98 11.71
CA THR A 91 2.52 -9.20 10.43
C THR A 91 1.22 -8.40 10.32
N ILE A 92 0.39 -8.38 11.37
CA ILE A 92 -0.85 -7.56 11.39
C ILE A 92 -0.50 -6.07 11.32
N SER A 93 0.54 -5.64 12.04
CA SER A 93 0.98 -4.24 12.01
C SER A 93 1.51 -3.84 10.62
N ALA A 94 2.24 -4.73 9.94
CA ALA A 94 2.73 -4.49 8.58
C ALA A 94 1.56 -4.40 7.60
N ALA A 95 0.60 -5.31 7.71
CA ALA A 95 -0.58 -5.34 6.85
C ALA A 95 -1.48 -4.11 7.01
N ALA A 96 -1.53 -3.52 8.22
CA ALA A 96 -2.22 -2.25 8.42
C ALA A 96 -1.52 -1.07 7.71
N ILE A 97 -0.18 -1.06 7.66
CA ILE A 97 0.58 -0.08 6.87
C ILE A 97 0.34 -0.31 5.38
N ASP A 98 0.36 -1.58 4.94
CA ASP A 98 0.11 -1.95 3.55
C ASP A 98 -1.27 -1.52 3.07
N ASP A 99 -2.31 -1.63 3.89
CA ASP A 99 -3.67 -1.20 3.53
C ASP A 99 -3.75 0.32 3.32
N ILE A 100 -3.12 1.12 4.19
CA ILE A 100 -3.05 2.58 4.03
C ILE A 100 -2.29 2.94 2.74
N CYS A 101 -1.17 2.27 2.49
CA CYS A 101 -0.40 2.43 1.25
C CYS A 101 -1.22 2.04 0.01
N ALA A 102 -1.98 0.95 0.08
CA ALA A 102 -2.81 0.45 -1.01
C ALA A 102 -3.87 1.48 -1.45
N TRP A 103 -4.65 2.02 -0.50
CA TRP A 103 -5.66 3.03 -0.80
C TRP A 103 -5.04 4.32 -1.36
N THR A 104 -3.88 4.71 -0.82
CA THR A 104 -3.14 5.89 -1.29
C THR A 104 -2.63 5.72 -2.72
N LEU A 105 -1.99 4.59 -3.01
CA LEU A 105 -1.47 4.27 -4.35
C LEU A 105 -2.58 4.09 -5.37
N LEU A 106 -3.72 3.50 -4.97
CA LEU A 106 -4.87 3.34 -5.83
C LEU A 106 -5.49 4.70 -6.21
N ALA A 107 -5.71 5.57 -5.23
CA ALA A 107 -6.23 6.91 -5.48
C ALA A 107 -5.29 7.74 -6.36
N LEU A 108 -3.97 7.63 -6.14
CA LEU A 108 -2.96 8.21 -7.02
C LEU A 108 -3.07 7.68 -8.46
N SER A 109 -3.14 6.36 -8.62
CA SER A 109 -3.23 5.71 -9.93
C SER A 109 -4.47 6.18 -10.70
N ILE A 110 -5.64 6.15 -10.06
CA ILE A 110 -6.90 6.65 -10.64
C ILE A 110 -6.77 8.13 -11.01
N SER A 111 -6.17 8.94 -10.14
CA SER A 111 -5.96 10.36 -10.44
C SER A 111 -5.04 10.57 -11.63
N VAL A 112 -3.92 9.87 -11.73
CA VAL A 112 -2.98 10.04 -12.85
C VAL A 112 -3.61 9.58 -14.17
N ILE A 113 -4.33 8.46 -14.15
CA ILE A 113 -4.96 7.88 -15.34
C ILE A 113 -6.09 8.80 -15.86
N ASN A 114 -6.82 9.47 -14.96
CA ASN A 114 -7.93 10.36 -15.34
C ASN A 114 -7.55 11.85 -15.38
N ALA A 115 -6.33 12.21 -14.98
CA ALA A 115 -5.89 13.60 -15.00
C ALA A 115 -5.56 14.04 -16.42
N GLY A 116 -6.29 15.02 -16.93
CA GLY A 116 -5.89 15.75 -18.13
C GLY A 116 -4.63 16.61 -17.95
N ASN A 117 -4.12 16.76 -16.72
CA ASN A 117 -2.98 17.60 -16.39
C ASN A 117 -2.09 16.97 -15.28
N PRO A 118 -0.75 16.91 -15.43
CA PRO A 118 0.19 16.43 -14.40
C PRO A 118 0.05 17.08 -13.02
N PHE A 119 -0.38 18.36 -12.96
CA PHE A 119 -0.58 19.06 -11.69
C PHE A 119 -1.69 18.45 -10.83
N THR A 120 -2.66 17.76 -11.43
CA THR A 120 -3.75 17.10 -10.70
C THR A 120 -3.25 15.91 -9.89
N ALA A 121 -2.30 15.15 -10.43
CA ALA A 121 -1.68 14.02 -9.71
C ALA A 121 -0.88 14.48 -8.49
N ALA A 122 -0.13 15.58 -8.62
CA ALA A 122 0.60 16.18 -7.50
C ALA A 122 -0.37 16.68 -6.41
N TYR A 123 -1.49 17.31 -6.80
CA TYR A 123 -2.53 17.76 -5.88
C TYR A 123 -3.18 16.59 -5.13
N VAL A 124 -3.45 15.47 -5.80
CA VAL A 124 -4.01 14.27 -5.17
C VAL A 124 -3.01 13.61 -4.22
N LEU A 125 -1.74 13.49 -4.60
CA LEU A 125 -0.68 13.04 -3.66
C LEU A 125 -0.63 13.89 -2.40
N LEU A 126 -0.64 15.21 -2.57
CA LEU A 126 -0.59 16.16 -1.46
C LEU A 126 -1.84 16.04 -0.58
N SER A 127 -3.02 15.91 -1.18
CA SER A 127 -4.30 15.73 -0.47
C SER A 127 -4.33 14.44 0.35
N ILE A 128 -3.89 13.30 -0.23
CA ILE A 128 -3.84 12.03 0.49
C ILE A 128 -2.81 12.07 1.61
N THR A 129 -1.65 12.70 1.37
CA THR A 129 -0.59 12.85 2.38
C THR A 129 -1.09 13.71 3.55
N ILE A 130 -1.75 14.84 3.26
CA ILE A 130 -2.36 15.70 4.28
C ILE A 130 -3.44 14.94 5.05
N PHE A 131 -4.30 14.19 4.36
CA PHE A 131 -5.35 13.40 5.00
C PHE A 131 -4.77 12.30 5.90
N ALA A 132 -3.74 11.58 5.44
CA ALA A 132 -3.04 10.58 6.23
C ALA A 132 -2.37 11.18 7.48
N ILE A 133 -1.69 12.33 7.33
CA ILE A 133 -1.12 13.06 8.47
C ILE A 133 -2.23 13.50 9.44
N PHE A 134 -3.33 14.03 8.91
CA PHE A 134 -4.47 14.47 9.71
C PHE A 134 -5.13 13.33 10.47
N LEU A 135 -5.15 12.10 9.94
CA LEU A 135 -5.65 10.94 10.68
C LEU A 135 -4.64 10.43 11.72
N LEU A 136 -3.36 10.34 11.36
CA LEU A 136 -2.34 9.73 12.20
C LEU A 136 -1.91 10.62 13.39
N VAL A 137 -1.87 11.94 13.21
CA VAL A 137 -1.46 12.90 14.25
C VAL A 137 -2.40 12.92 15.47
N PRO A 138 -3.73 13.09 15.33
CA PRO A 138 -4.65 13.07 16.46
C PRO A 138 -4.73 11.70 17.12
N ILE A 139 -4.67 10.60 16.36
CA ILE A 139 -4.59 9.24 16.93
C ILE A 139 -3.35 9.12 17.84
N ARG A 140 -2.20 9.64 17.38
CA ARG A 140 -0.95 9.62 18.15
C ARG A 140 -0.99 10.55 19.37
N ILE A 141 -1.71 11.67 19.30
CA ILE A 141 -1.91 12.60 20.42
C ILE A 141 -2.84 12.00 21.47
N VAL A 142 -3.93 11.37 21.05
CA VAL A 142 -4.91 10.74 21.95
C VAL A 142 -4.31 9.53 22.66
N LEU A 143 -3.51 8.72 21.98
CA LEU A 143 -2.81 7.57 22.58
C LEU A 143 -1.62 7.95 23.48
N ARG A 144 -1.21 9.22 23.51
CA ARG A 144 -0.19 9.75 24.42
C ARG A 144 -0.75 10.36 25.71
N LYS A 145 -2.09 10.45 25.83
CA LYS A 145 -2.80 10.84 27.05
C LYS A 145 -3.36 9.60 27.74
#